data_AF-A0A520CFG1-F1
#
_entry.id   AF-A0A520CFG1-F1
#
_cell.length_a   1.000
_cell.length_b   1.000
_cell.length_c   1.000
_cell.angle_alpha   90.00
_cell.angle_beta   90.00
_cell.angle_gamma   90.00
#
_symmetry.space_group_name_H-M   'P 1'
#
loop_
_entity.id
_entity.type
_entity.pdbx_description
1 polymer ?
#
loop_
_entity_poly.entity_id
_entity_poly.type
_entity_poly.pdbx_seq_one_letter_code
_entity_poly.pdbx_strand_id
1 'polypeptide(L)'
;MIANNAIVVVLDGTEVPASVLNTVPIKDIAGIELITRNYNLAVYGDGNKKRMFVTTKSGKTTYPPATNTARLNNVGLSVTKEFYSPNYDDPNKDIKPKDLRSTIYWNPNINTDITGKASFSFFNASTPGTYRVVVEGMDAYGNLGRKVFNYEVK
;
A
#
# COMPACT_ATOMS: atom_id res chain seq x y z
N MET A 1 37.18 -30.95 12.90
CA MET A 1 37.25 -29.86 13.89
C MET A 1 36.92 -28.55 13.21
N ILE A 2 35.73 -28.03 13.53
CA ILE A 2 35.26 -26.62 13.53
C ILE A 2 35.49 -25.77 12.27
N ALA A 3 34.53 -25.79 11.33
CA ALA A 3 34.36 -24.72 10.34
C ALA A 3 33.40 -23.65 10.91
N ASN A 4 33.91 -22.81 11.83
CA ASN A 4 33.23 -21.58 12.19
C ASN A 4 33.58 -20.52 11.13
N ASN A 5 33.06 -20.70 9.91
CA ASN A 5 33.30 -19.77 8.80
C ASN A 5 32.44 -18.51 9.02
N ALA A 6 32.90 -17.66 9.94
CA ALA A 6 32.33 -16.34 10.17
C ALA A 6 32.38 -15.55 8.86
N ILE A 7 31.21 -15.09 8.41
CA ILE A 7 31.10 -14.18 7.28
C ILE A 7 31.62 -12.83 7.75
N VAL A 8 32.59 -12.28 7.02
CA VAL A 8 33.07 -10.92 7.24
C VAL A 8 32.09 -9.98 6.55
N VAL A 9 31.55 -9.03 7.30
CA VAL A 9 30.65 -8.00 6.77
C VAL A 9 31.48 -6.78 6.43
N VAL A 10 31.33 -6.28 5.22
CA VAL A 10 31.97 -5.06 4.73
C VAL A 10 30.87 -4.05 4.45
N LEU A 11 30.84 -2.94 5.17
CA LEU A 11 29.91 -1.83 4.97
C LEU A 11 30.67 -0.66 4.34
N ASP A 12 30.26 -0.24 3.14
CA ASP A 12 30.87 0.87 2.40
C ASP A 12 32.42 0.79 2.32
N GLY A 13 32.93 -0.42 2.09
CA GLY A 13 34.38 -0.70 1.98
C GLY A 13 35.11 -0.93 3.31
N THR A 14 34.43 -0.84 4.46
CA THR A 14 35.02 -1.05 5.79
C THR A 14 34.51 -2.35 6.42
N GLU A 15 35.40 -3.19 6.95
CA GLU A 15 34.98 -4.37 7.73
C GLU A 15 34.31 -3.96 9.04
N VAL A 16 33.11 -4.47 9.28
CA VAL A 16 32.31 -4.15 10.48
C VAL A 16 31.77 -5.42 11.14
N PRO A 17 31.51 -5.40 12.46
CA PRO A 17 30.75 -6.46 13.11
C PRO A 17 29.35 -6.58 12.52
N ALA A 18 28.82 -7.80 12.43
CA ALA A 18 27.48 -8.05 11.89
C ALA A 18 26.36 -7.29 12.65
N SER A 19 26.58 -6.94 13.93
CA SER A 19 25.64 -6.14 14.72
C SER A 19 25.39 -4.74 14.16
N VAL A 20 26.34 -4.18 13.40
CA VAL A 20 26.21 -2.87 12.76
C VAL A 20 25.13 -2.89 11.67
N LEU A 21 24.85 -4.04 11.05
CA LEU A 21 23.77 -4.14 10.06
C LEU A 21 22.38 -3.84 10.64
N ASN A 22 22.19 -4.06 11.94
CA ASN A 22 20.92 -3.76 12.61
C ASN A 22 20.65 -2.25 12.72
N THR A 23 21.68 -1.40 12.60
CA THR A 23 21.53 0.05 12.67
C THR A 23 21.37 0.70 11.30
N VAL A 24 21.62 -0.04 10.22
CA VAL A 24 21.50 0.46 8.83
C VAL A 24 20.05 0.35 8.37
N PRO A 25 19.37 1.46 8.07
CA PRO A 25 18.01 1.40 7.54
C PRO A 25 18.00 0.75 6.16
N ILE A 26 17.07 -0.18 5.93
CA ILE A 26 16.93 -0.89 4.64
C ILE A 26 16.78 0.08 3.45
N LYS A 27 16.10 1.22 3.67
CA LYS A 27 15.91 2.25 2.63
C LYS A 27 17.22 2.85 2.10
N ASP A 28 18.29 2.78 2.88
CA ASP A 28 19.58 3.39 2.57
C ASP A 28 20.54 2.38 1.90
N ILE A 29 20.15 1.11 1.77
CA ILE A 29 20.92 0.09 1.06
C ILE A 29 20.79 0.29 -0.45
N ALA A 30 21.92 0.40 -1.15
CA ALA A 30 22.01 0.43 -2.60
C ALA A 30 22.16 -0.98 -3.20
N GLY A 31 22.94 -1.84 -2.54
CA GLY A 31 23.20 -3.19 -3.01
C GLY A 31 23.84 -4.07 -1.94
N ILE A 32 23.62 -5.38 -2.09
CA ILE A 32 24.24 -6.42 -1.26
C ILE A 32 24.89 -7.42 -2.19
N GLU A 33 26.18 -7.70 -1.96
CA GLU A 33 26.94 -8.67 -2.73
C GLU A 33 27.56 -9.70 -1.79
N LEU A 34 27.50 -10.97 -2.17
CA LEU A 34 28.02 -12.07 -1.35
C LEU A 34 29.07 -12.86 -2.13
N ILE A 35 30.29 -12.88 -1.62
CA ILE A 35 31.40 -13.64 -2.19
C ILE A 35 31.61 -14.91 -1.37
N THR A 36 31.33 -16.05 -2.01
CA THR A 36 31.41 -17.38 -1.38
C THR A 36 32.45 -18.32 -2.00
N ARG A 37 32.95 -17.99 -3.21
CA ARG A 37 33.90 -18.84 -3.94
C ARG A 37 35.34 -18.44 -3.63
N ASN A 38 36.17 -19.41 -3.26
CA ASN A 38 37.57 -19.19 -2.85
C ASN A 38 38.42 -18.45 -3.89
N TYR A 39 38.21 -18.71 -5.19
CA TYR A 39 38.89 -18.00 -6.27
C TYR A 39 38.71 -16.46 -6.19
N ASN A 40 37.50 -16.00 -5.86
CA ASN A 40 37.21 -14.57 -5.72
C ASN A 40 37.68 -14.00 -4.37
N LEU A 41 37.98 -14.86 -3.40
CA LEU A 41 38.42 -14.45 -2.06
C LEU A 41 39.94 -14.30 -1.96
N ALA A 42 40.70 -14.85 -2.91
CA ALA A 42 42.17 -14.79 -2.92
C ALA A 42 42.74 -13.36 -2.97
N VAL A 43 41.95 -12.39 -3.46
CA VAL A 43 42.34 -10.97 -3.48
C VAL A 43 42.36 -10.35 -2.08
N TYR A 44 41.66 -10.95 -1.13
CA TYR A 44 41.64 -10.57 0.27
C TYR A 44 42.59 -11.53 0.99
N GLY A 45 43.66 -11.00 1.61
CA GLY A 45 44.78 -11.79 2.13
C GLY A 45 44.44 -12.90 3.15
N ASP A 46 43.18 -13.01 3.55
CA ASP A 46 42.60 -14.02 4.44
C ASP A 46 41.71 -15.04 3.71
N GLY A 47 41.94 -15.28 2.41
CA GLY A 47 41.13 -15.92 1.35
C GLY A 47 40.30 -17.20 1.58
N ASN A 48 40.05 -17.58 2.83
CA ASN A 48 39.15 -18.64 3.28
C ASN A 48 37.89 -18.10 4.00
N LYS A 49 37.78 -16.79 4.26
CA LYS A 49 36.58 -16.18 4.86
C LYS A 49 35.61 -15.68 3.80
N LYS A 50 34.34 -16.10 3.90
CA LYS A 50 33.25 -15.58 3.06
C LYS A 50 33.00 -14.11 3.41
N ARG A 51 32.65 -13.29 2.41
CA ARG A 51 32.51 -11.84 2.57
C ARG A 51 31.16 -11.37 2.04
N MET A 52 30.48 -10.52 2.82
CA MET A 52 29.25 -9.85 2.45
C MET A 52 29.50 -8.36 2.37
N PHE A 53 29.32 -7.77 1.19
CA PHE A 53 29.44 -6.35 0.95
C PHE A 53 28.05 -5.73 1.00
N VAL A 54 27.90 -4.72 1.83
CA VAL A 54 26.71 -3.89 1.92
C VAL A 54 27.12 -2.49 1.50
N THR A 55 26.54 -2.03 0.40
CA THR A 55 26.79 -0.69 -0.14
C THR A 55 25.58 0.18 0.15
N THR A 56 25.78 1.33 0.77
CA THR A 56 24.74 2.34 1.02
C THR A 56 24.64 3.30 -0.17
N LYS A 57 23.47 3.92 -0.35
CA LYS A 57 23.19 4.85 -1.47
C LYS A 57 24.06 6.11 -1.48
N SER A 58 24.83 6.36 -0.42
CA SER A 58 25.56 7.61 -0.24
C SER A 58 26.95 7.47 0.35
N GLY A 59 27.36 6.26 0.74
CA GLY A 59 28.65 6.02 1.38
C GLY A 59 28.81 6.74 2.72
N LYS A 60 27.70 7.13 3.39
CA LYS A 60 27.71 7.82 4.69
C LYS A 60 26.70 7.19 5.63
N THR A 61 27.15 6.79 6.81
CA THR A 61 26.35 6.09 7.83
C THR A 61 25.50 7.03 8.70
N THR A 62 25.58 8.34 8.51
CA THR A 62 24.81 9.31 9.32
C THR A 62 24.36 10.48 8.47
N TYR A 63 23.05 10.65 8.39
CA TYR A 63 22.43 11.85 7.87
C TYR A 63 21.82 12.65 9.02
N PRO A 64 22.00 13.98 9.09
CA PRO A 64 21.03 14.79 9.79
C PRO A 64 19.66 14.58 9.10
N PRO A 65 18.57 14.40 9.86
CA PRO A 65 17.25 14.21 9.27
C PRO A 65 16.95 15.38 8.35
N ALA A 66 16.53 15.09 7.12
CA ALA A 66 16.14 16.11 6.16
C ALA A 66 14.96 16.89 6.76
N THR A 67 15.20 18.13 7.15
CA THR A 67 14.23 19.03 7.80
C THR A 67 13.09 19.45 6.88
N ASN A 68 13.12 19.06 5.61
CA ASN A 68 12.16 19.45 4.58
C ASN A 68 11.75 18.26 3.69
N THR A 69 11.32 17.15 4.30
CA THR A 69 10.80 15.98 3.55
C THR A 69 9.29 15.85 3.73
N ALA A 70 8.54 16.09 2.66
CA ALA A 70 7.13 15.69 2.60
C ALA A 70 7.05 14.16 2.49
N ARG A 71 6.40 13.51 3.45
CA ARG A 71 6.10 12.08 3.36
C ARG A 71 4.98 11.88 2.35
N LEU A 72 5.33 11.47 1.14
CA LEU A 72 4.37 10.97 0.16
C LEU A 72 4.14 9.49 0.45
N ASN A 73 2.97 9.18 1.03
CA ASN A 73 2.49 7.81 1.07
C ASN A 73 2.01 7.46 -0.33
N ASN A 74 2.86 6.81 -1.14
CA ASN A 74 2.43 6.23 -2.40
C ASN A 74 1.49 5.06 -2.08
N VAL A 75 0.19 5.35 -2.06
CA VAL A 75 -0.85 4.32 -2.11
C VAL A 75 -0.63 3.62 -3.45
N GLY A 76 -0.15 2.37 -3.43
CA GLY A 76 0.21 1.63 -4.63
C GLY A 76 -0.98 1.40 -5.58
N LEU A 77 -0.81 0.50 -6.54
CA LEU A 77 -1.88 0.13 -7.47
C LEU A 77 -3.05 -0.53 -6.68
N SER A 78 -4.12 0.22 -6.44
CA SER A 78 -5.34 -0.34 -5.88
C SER A 78 -6.11 -1.02 -7.01
N VAL A 79 -6.30 -2.34 -6.91
CA VAL A 79 -7.29 -3.03 -7.76
C VAL A 79 -8.65 -2.34 -7.60
N THR A 80 -9.35 -2.13 -8.71
CA THR A 80 -10.72 -1.62 -8.72
C THR A 80 -11.58 -2.54 -7.87
N LYS A 81 -11.98 -2.05 -6.70
CA LYS A 81 -12.90 -2.78 -5.82
C LYS A 81 -14.29 -2.26 -6.10
N GLU A 82 -15.14 -3.11 -6.68
CA GLU A 82 -16.56 -2.81 -6.76
C GLU A 82 -17.13 -2.71 -5.34
N PHE A 83 -18.00 -1.74 -5.12
CA PHE A 83 -18.63 -1.55 -3.83
C PHE A 83 -19.60 -2.71 -3.56
N TYR A 84 -19.36 -3.46 -2.48
CA TYR A 84 -20.20 -4.60 -2.13
C TYR A 84 -21.58 -4.13 -1.67
N SER A 85 -22.63 -4.52 -2.40
CA SER A 85 -24.02 -4.44 -1.96
C SER A 85 -24.48 -5.82 -1.51
N PRO A 86 -24.81 -6.02 -0.22
CA PRO A 86 -25.37 -7.29 0.26
C PRO A 86 -26.62 -7.66 -0.54
N ASN A 87 -26.80 -8.96 -0.83
CA ASN A 87 -28.08 -9.45 -1.33
C ASN A 87 -29.08 -9.50 -0.16
N TYR A 88 -30.06 -8.60 -0.18
CA TYR A 88 -31.10 -8.51 0.85
C TYR A 88 -32.33 -9.39 0.57
N ASP A 89 -32.43 -9.97 -0.63
CA ASP A 89 -33.57 -10.76 -1.12
C ASP A 89 -33.49 -12.25 -0.77
N ASP A 90 -32.41 -12.69 -0.10
CA ASP A 90 -32.22 -14.10 0.29
C ASP A 90 -32.98 -14.40 1.60
N PRO A 91 -34.08 -15.21 1.56
CA PRO A 91 -34.87 -15.54 2.74
C PRO A 91 -34.12 -16.42 3.76
N ASN A 92 -32.97 -17.02 3.40
CA ASN A 92 -32.19 -17.85 4.32
C ASN A 92 -31.12 -17.06 5.10
N LYS A 93 -31.01 -15.74 4.90
CA LYS A 93 -30.08 -14.84 5.61
C LYS A 93 -30.74 -14.06 6.75
N ASP A 94 -31.70 -14.68 7.44
CA ASP A 94 -32.49 -14.07 8.53
C ASP A 94 -31.69 -13.69 9.80
N ILE A 95 -30.39 -13.96 9.84
CA ILE A 95 -29.49 -13.35 10.82
C ILE A 95 -28.79 -12.19 10.13
N LYS A 96 -29.51 -11.08 9.90
CA LYS A 96 -28.93 -9.85 9.33
C LYS A 96 -28.15 -9.13 10.44
N PRO A 97 -26.80 -9.20 10.52
CA PRO A 97 -26.05 -8.35 11.43
C PRO A 97 -26.39 -6.89 11.11
N LYS A 98 -26.41 -6.04 12.14
CA LYS A 98 -26.66 -4.61 11.99
C LYS A 98 -25.76 -4.05 10.89
N ASP A 99 -26.36 -3.46 9.86
CA ASP A 99 -25.60 -2.82 8.78
C ASP A 99 -25.06 -1.48 9.30
N LEU A 100 -23.76 -1.45 9.60
CA LEU A 100 -23.04 -0.31 10.18
C LEU A 100 -22.25 0.49 9.14
N ARG A 101 -22.46 0.23 7.84
CA ARG A 101 -21.73 0.93 6.78
C ARG A 101 -22.20 2.38 6.69
N SER A 102 -21.26 3.30 6.53
CA SER A 102 -21.54 4.73 6.30
C SER A 102 -22.00 5.03 4.87
N THR A 103 -21.60 4.18 3.92
CA THR A 103 -22.09 4.17 2.54
C THR A 103 -22.81 2.85 2.33
N ILE A 104 -24.06 2.89 1.88
CA ILE A 104 -24.90 1.69 1.66
C ILE A 104 -25.05 1.33 0.19
N TYR A 105 -24.80 2.29 -0.69
CA TYR A 105 -24.85 2.15 -2.14
C TYR A 105 -23.78 3.04 -2.78
N TRP A 106 -23.05 2.49 -3.73
CA TRP A 106 -22.13 3.23 -4.58
C TRP A 106 -22.08 2.56 -5.96
N ASN A 107 -22.40 3.33 -7.00
CA ASN A 107 -22.33 2.89 -8.38
C ASN A 107 -21.67 4.01 -9.22
N PRO A 108 -20.45 3.80 -9.74
CA PRO A 108 -19.74 4.80 -10.53
C PRO A 108 -20.20 4.84 -11.98
N ASN A 109 -20.99 3.85 -12.42
CA ASN A 109 -21.35 3.64 -13.81
C ASN A 109 -22.87 3.77 -13.98
N ILE A 110 -23.35 5.00 -13.90
CA ILE A 110 -24.74 5.37 -14.18
C ILE A 110 -24.74 6.19 -15.46
N ASN A 111 -25.24 5.61 -16.54
CA ASN A 111 -25.39 6.30 -17.82
C ASN A 111 -26.80 6.83 -17.96
N THR A 112 -26.93 8.09 -18.40
CA THR A 112 -28.23 8.67 -18.72
C THR A 112 -28.71 8.21 -20.09
N ASP A 113 -30.03 8.17 -20.26
CA ASP A 113 -30.67 7.96 -21.55
C ASP A 113 -30.53 9.18 -22.47
N ILE A 114 -31.09 9.08 -23.69
CA ILE A 114 -31.10 10.16 -24.68
C ILE A 114 -31.83 11.42 -24.20
N THR A 115 -32.66 11.32 -23.16
CA THR A 115 -33.37 12.44 -22.53
C THR A 115 -32.60 13.02 -21.33
N GLY A 116 -31.42 12.49 -21.01
CA GLY A 116 -30.59 12.91 -19.89
C GLY A 116 -31.05 12.35 -18.54
N LYS A 117 -31.87 11.29 -18.51
CA LYS A 117 -32.40 10.70 -17.27
C LYS A 117 -31.74 9.37 -16.96
N ALA A 118 -31.59 9.07 -15.68
CA ALA A 118 -31.16 7.76 -15.19
C ALA A 118 -32.02 7.36 -13.99
N SER A 119 -32.14 6.06 -13.75
CA SER A 119 -32.88 5.51 -12.61
C SER A 119 -32.10 4.36 -12.00
N PHE A 120 -32.11 4.27 -10.68
CA PHE A 120 -31.44 3.22 -9.91
C PHE A 120 -32.22 2.97 -8.62
N SER A 121 -32.06 1.77 -8.06
CA SER A 121 -32.66 1.36 -6.80
C SER A 121 -31.60 0.73 -5.90
N PHE A 122 -31.80 0.82 -4.59
CA PHE A 122 -30.92 0.25 -3.59
C PHE A 122 -31.68 -0.01 -2.30
N PHE A 123 -31.12 -0.86 -1.44
CA PHE A 123 -31.69 -1.17 -0.13
C PHE A 123 -31.12 -0.23 0.95
N ASN A 124 -31.97 0.17 1.90
CA ASN A 124 -31.53 0.92 3.08
C ASN A 124 -30.79 0.01 4.07
N ALA A 125 -29.91 0.59 4.88
CA ALA A 125 -29.37 -0.12 6.04
C ALA A 125 -30.43 -0.28 7.15
N SER A 126 -30.17 -1.21 8.07
CA SER A 126 -31.06 -1.53 9.19
C SER A 126 -31.19 -0.43 10.24
N THR A 127 -30.43 0.67 10.12
CA THR A 127 -30.37 1.73 11.14
C THR A 127 -31.24 2.91 10.68
N PRO A 128 -32.29 3.29 11.44
CA PRO A 128 -33.05 4.51 11.18
C PRO A 128 -32.17 5.75 11.25
N GLY A 129 -32.52 6.79 10.49
CA GLY A 129 -31.79 8.05 10.49
C GLY A 129 -31.92 8.83 9.19
N THR A 130 -31.16 9.93 9.11
CA THR A 130 -31.07 10.76 7.91
C THR A 130 -29.95 10.25 7.00
N TYR A 131 -30.32 9.84 5.79
CA TYR A 131 -29.41 9.38 4.75
C TYR A 131 -29.15 10.52 3.78
N ARG A 132 -27.91 10.58 3.28
CA ARG A 132 -27.47 11.55 2.27
C ARG A 132 -27.17 10.84 0.97
N VAL A 133 -27.79 11.29 -0.11
CA VAL A 133 -27.46 10.89 -1.47
C VAL A 133 -26.64 11.99 -2.12
N VAL A 134 -25.50 11.60 -2.68
CA VAL A 134 -24.62 12.47 -3.47
C VAL A 134 -24.55 11.87 -4.87
N VAL A 135 -24.94 12.66 -5.86
CA VAL A 135 -24.83 12.32 -7.28
C VAL A 135 -23.82 13.28 -7.89
N GLU A 136 -22.77 12.73 -8.46
CA GLU A 136 -21.68 13.46 -9.12
C GLU A 136 -21.45 12.84 -10.50
N GLY A 137 -21.14 13.65 -11.49
CA GLY A 137 -20.93 13.19 -12.85
C GLY A 137 -20.41 14.28 -13.78
N MET A 138 -20.23 13.90 -15.04
CA MET A 138 -19.74 14.77 -16.09
C MET A 138 -20.54 14.51 -17.37
N ASP A 139 -20.84 15.55 -18.13
CA ASP A 139 -21.45 15.39 -19.46
C ASP A 139 -20.42 15.07 -20.55
N ALA A 140 -20.89 14.83 -21.77
CA ALA A 140 -20.03 14.51 -22.92
C ALA A 140 -19.05 15.65 -23.31
N TYR A 141 -19.27 16.87 -22.82
CA TYR A 141 -18.45 18.05 -23.11
C TYR A 141 -17.47 18.37 -21.96
N GLY A 142 -17.48 17.58 -20.89
CA GLY A 142 -16.60 17.78 -19.74
C GLY A 142 -17.18 18.67 -18.64
N ASN A 143 -18.46 19.04 -18.70
CA ASN A 143 -19.08 19.85 -17.66
C ASN A 143 -19.41 18.99 -16.44
N LEU A 144 -18.95 19.41 -15.27
CA LEU A 144 -19.17 18.71 -14.01
C LEU A 144 -20.54 19.06 -13.41
N GLY A 145 -21.25 18.04 -12.95
CA GLY A 145 -22.52 18.15 -12.25
C GLY A 145 -22.45 17.51 -10.87
N ARG A 146 -23.07 18.17 -9.88
CA ARG A 146 -23.21 17.64 -8.52
C ARG A 146 -24.57 17.98 -7.92
N LYS A 147 -25.23 16.99 -7.32
CA LYS A 147 -26.45 17.18 -6.55
C LYS A 147 -26.38 16.39 -5.26
N VAL A 148 -26.79 17.03 -4.17
CA VAL A 148 -26.91 16.40 -2.85
C VAL A 148 -28.36 16.53 -2.39
N PHE A 149 -28.92 15.45 -1.88
CA PHE A 149 -30.22 15.46 -1.21
C PHE A 149 -30.22 14.50 -0.03
N ASN A 150 -31.06 14.79 0.96
CA ASN A 150 -31.19 13.97 2.16
C ASN A 150 -32.61 13.41 2.24
N TYR A 151 -32.75 12.21 2.78
CA TYR A 151 -34.04 11.59 3.08
C TYR A 151 -33.97 10.88 4.43
N GLU A 152 -35.14 10.62 5.02
CA GLU A 152 -35.25 10.00 6.34
C GLU A 152 -35.75 8.57 6.22
N VAL A 153 -35.10 7.65 6.93
CA VAL A 153 -35.55 6.27 7.13
C VAL A 153 -36.02 6.16 8.57
N LYS A 154 -37.28 5.76 8.76
CA LYS A 154 -37.93 5.59 10.06
C LYS A 154 -37.95 4.13 10.48
#